data_AF-A0A2X4XAL9-F1
#
_entry.id   AF-A0A2X4XAL9-F1
#
_cell.length_a   1.000
_cell.length_b   1.000
_cell.length_c   1.000
_cell.angle_alpha   90.00
_cell.angle_beta   90.00
_cell.angle_gamma   90.00
#
_symmetry.space_group_name_H-M   'P 1'
#
loop_
_entity.id
_entity.type
_entity.pdbx_description
1 polymer ?
#
loop_
_entity_poly.entity_id
_entity_poly.type
_entity_poly.pdbx_seq_one_letter_code
_entity_poly.pdbx_strand_id
1 'polypeptide(L)'
;MPSSLYVMPGTHCKWVKASGDTVSDFRTVMTGELHHLLLNNSLIGVGIDAQRASPEAFRAGLEKGIASADLLPDLFEVRAAHVLEALPKSDVSEFLSGLLIGNEVADMVRRYQPDAAQPITIVAGPSLAERYRQALSLMGFSAQVMDGDAAFQAGIRSIAYAVAN
;
A
#
# COMPACT_ATOMS: atom_id res chain seq x y z
N MET A 1 6.58 20.16 9.97
CA MET A 1 7.87 19.95 9.29
C MET A 1 7.65 18.92 8.19
N PRO A 2 8.29 19.05 7.01
CA PRO A 2 8.23 18.02 5.97
C PRO A 2 8.70 16.67 6.54
N SER A 3 8.04 15.59 6.13
CA SER A 3 8.35 14.24 6.62
C SER A 3 9.69 13.74 6.06
N SER A 4 10.33 12.82 6.76
CA SER A 4 11.54 12.14 6.28
C SER A 4 11.23 10.94 5.37
N LEU A 5 9.97 10.48 5.35
CA LEU A 5 9.52 9.34 4.54
C LEU A 5 8.15 9.61 3.91
N TYR A 6 8.10 9.49 2.58
CA TYR A 6 6.90 9.62 1.78
C TYR A 6 6.54 8.27 1.20
N VAL A 7 5.26 7.93 1.21
CA VAL A 7 4.70 6.79 0.48
C VAL A 7 3.70 7.31 -0.53
N MET A 8 3.82 6.85 -1.77
CA MET A 8 3.00 7.26 -2.91
C MET A 8 2.33 6.01 -3.50
N PRO A 9 1.25 5.51 -2.87
CA PRO A 9 0.53 4.33 -3.32
C PRO A 9 -0.04 4.41 -4.73
N GLY A 10 -0.11 3.27 -5.42
CA GLY A 10 -0.74 3.15 -6.73
C GLY A 10 -0.48 1.77 -7.35
N THR A 11 -0.62 1.67 -8.67
CA THR A 11 -0.19 0.48 -9.44
C THR A 11 1.24 0.09 -9.09
N HIS A 12 2.12 1.09 -8.98
CA HIS A 12 3.48 0.97 -8.49
C HIS A 12 3.70 1.96 -7.34
N CYS A 13 3.62 1.47 -6.10
CA CYS A 13 3.86 2.30 -4.93
C CYS A 13 5.33 2.76 -4.89
N LYS A 14 5.56 4.04 -4.60
CA LYS A 14 6.89 4.59 -4.33
C LYS A 14 7.05 4.90 -2.86
N TRP A 15 8.12 4.39 -2.26
CA TRP A 15 8.58 4.83 -0.93
C TRP A 15 9.82 5.68 -1.13
N VAL A 16 9.81 6.91 -0.61
CA VAL A 16 10.83 7.92 -0.88
C VAL A 16 11.35 8.48 0.44
N LYS A 17 12.65 8.31 0.69
CA LYS A 17 13.33 8.89 1.86
C LYS A 17 13.94 10.22 1.47
N ALA A 18 13.56 11.28 2.17
CA ALA A 18 14.05 12.63 1.92
C ALA A 18 14.65 13.26 3.17
N SER A 19 15.59 14.18 2.97
CA SER A 19 16.15 15.03 4.01
C SER A 19 16.28 16.45 3.47
N GLY A 20 15.46 17.37 3.99
CA GLY A 20 15.28 18.68 3.38
C GLY A 20 14.83 18.57 1.92
N ASP A 21 15.54 19.25 1.03
CA ASP A 21 15.23 19.29 -0.41
C ASP A 21 15.91 18.15 -1.20
N THR A 22 16.55 17.18 -0.53
CA THR A 22 17.25 16.07 -1.17
C THR A 22 16.50 14.76 -1.02
N VAL A 23 16.21 14.10 -2.14
CA VAL A 23 15.78 12.69 -2.17
C VAL A 23 17.01 11.81 -2.05
N SER A 24 17.07 10.98 -1.00
CA SER A 24 18.24 10.18 -0.64
C SER A 24 18.16 8.71 -1.06
N ASP A 25 16.96 8.13 -1.12
CA ASP A 25 16.70 6.78 -1.62
C ASP A 25 15.22 6.66 -2.00
N PHE A 26 14.90 5.71 -2.88
CA PHE A 26 13.52 5.28 -3.07
C PHE A 26 13.43 3.79 -3.45
N ARG A 27 12.28 3.18 -3.16
CA ARG A 27 11.91 1.84 -3.63
C ARG A 27 10.58 1.88 -4.33
N THR A 28 10.41 0.95 -5.26
CA THR A 28 9.14 0.68 -5.92
C THR A 28 8.63 -0.67 -5.45
N VAL A 29 7.34 -0.75 -5.13
CA VAL A 29 6.62 -2.01 -4.89
C VAL A 29 5.43 -2.06 -5.83
N MET A 30 5.27 -3.16 -6.57
CA MET A 30 4.23 -3.32 -7.60
C MET A 30 2.91 -3.82 -7.02
N THR A 31 2.50 -3.30 -5.87
CA THR A 31 1.38 -3.83 -5.07
C THR A 31 0.05 -3.80 -5.82
N GLY A 32 -0.29 -2.67 -6.44
CA GLY A 32 -1.53 -2.55 -7.21
C GLY A 32 -1.52 -3.40 -8.49
N GLU A 33 -0.39 -3.45 -9.20
CA GLU A 33 -0.26 -4.31 -10.38
C GLU A 33 -0.35 -5.80 -10.02
N LEU A 34 0.36 -6.23 -8.97
CA LEU A 34 0.36 -7.61 -8.53
C LEU A 34 -1.03 -8.04 -8.04
N HIS A 35 -1.74 -7.18 -7.30
CA HIS A 35 -3.14 -7.41 -6.95
C HIS A 35 -4.00 -7.69 -8.18
N HIS A 36 -3.91 -6.83 -9.20
CA HIS A 36 -4.65 -6.99 -10.44
C HIS A 36 -4.29 -8.30 -11.16
N LEU A 37 -3.00 -8.61 -11.30
CA LEU A 37 -2.53 -9.81 -11.98
C LEU A 37 -2.99 -11.09 -11.27
N LEU A 38 -2.85 -11.15 -9.94
CA LEU A 38 -3.22 -12.33 -9.17
C LEU A 38 -4.74 -12.56 -9.19
N LEU A 39 -5.52 -11.49 -9.07
CA LEU A 39 -6.99 -11.57 -9.05
C LEU A 39 -7.58 -11.87 -10.43
N ASN A 40 -7.04 -11.31 -11.51
CA ASN A 40 -7.69 -11.37 -12.82
C ASN A 40 -6.98 -12.27 -13.85
N ASN A 41 -5.68 -12.49 -13.69
CA ASN A 41 -4.83 -13.14 -14.70
C ASN A 41 -4.03 -14.33 -14.14
N SER A 42 -4.39 -14.83 -12.96
CA SER A 42 -3.73 -15.98 -12.35
C SER A 42 -4.75 -17.00 -11.84
N LEU A 43 -4.27 -18.19 -11.48
CA LEU A 43 -5.11 -19.23 -10.89
C LEU A 43 -5.77 -18.79 -9.57
N ILE A 44 -5.22 -17.81 -8.84
CA ILE A 44 -5.77 -17.38 -7.55
C ILE A 44 -7.22 -16.90 -7.68
N GLY A 45 -7.51 -16.06 -8.68
CA GLY A 45 -8.86 -15.52 -8.90
C GLY A 45 -9.78 -16.35 -9.79
N VAL A 46 -9.37 -17.54 -10.22
CA VAL A 46 -10.26 -18.40 -11.04
C VAL A 46 -11.37 -19.00 -10.18
N GLY A 47 -12.62 -18.79 -10.60
CA GLY A 47 -13.81 -19.37 -9.99
C GLY A 47 -14.37 -18.60 -8.78
N ILE A 48 -13.96 -17.33 -8.64
CA ILE A 48 -14.49 -16.41 -7.63
C ILE A 48 -15.73 -15.66 -8.16
N ASP A 49 -16.53 -15.12 -7.25
CA ASP A 49 -17.76 -14.38 -7.59
C ASP A 49 -17.47 -12.91 -7.87
N ALA A 50 -18.52 -12.12 -8.14
CA ALA A 50 -18.41 -10.67 -8.14
C ALA A 50 -17.86 -10.18 -6.79
N GLN A 51 -16.80 -9.38 -6.84
CA GLN A 51 -16.09 -8.91 -5.64
C GLN A 51 -16.88 -7.78 -4.97
N ARG A 52 -16.89 -7.78 -3.64
CA ARG A 52 -17.56 -6.76 -2.83
C ARG A 52 -16.59 -6.10 -1.86
N ALA A 53 -16.97 -4.91 -1.39
CA ALA A 53 -16.28 -4.29 -0.26
C ALA A 53 -16.48 -5.14 0.99
N SER A 54 -15.38 -5.40 1.70
CA SER A 54 -15.35 -6.20 2.93
C SER A 54 -14.23 -5.66 3.83
N PRO A 55 -14.52 -4.69 4.70
CA PRO A 55 -13.52 -4.12 5.63
C PRO A 55 -12.89 -5.17 6.54
N GLU A 56 -13.65 -6.22 6.89
CA GLU A 56 -13.18 -7.34 7.70
C GLU A 56 -12.16 -8.20 6.94
N ALA A 57 -12.46 -8.61 5.70
CA ALA A 57 -11.51 -9.36 4.88
C ALA A 57 -10.23 -8.56 4.61
N PHE A 58 -10.36 -7.26 4.33
CA PHE A 58 -9.21 -6.36 4.18
C PHE A 58 -8.36 -6.29 5.46
N ARG A 59 -8.98 -6.14 6.63
CA ARG A 59 -8.27 -6.14 7.93
C ARG A 59 -7.54 -7.46 8.17
N ALA A 60 -8.21 -8.60 7.96
CA ALA A 60 -7.60 -9.91 8.12
C ALA A 60 -6.41 -10.11 7.16
N GLY A 61 -6.55 -9.66 5.91
CA GLY A 61 -5.46 -9.62 4.94
C GLY A 61 -4.29 -8.76 5.43
N LEU A 62 -4.56 -7.54 5.92
CA LEU A 62 -3.53 -6.64 6.46
C LEU A 62 -2.75 -7.29 7.60
N GLU A 63 -3.44 -7.89 8.56
CA GLU A 63 -2.81 -8.55 9.71
C GLU A 63 -1.93 -9.72 9.27
N LYS A 64 -2.41 -10.57 8.35
CA LYS A 64 -1.61 -11.65 7.76
C LYS A 64 -0.39 -11.10 7.01
N GLY A 65 -0.56 -10.07 6.19
CA GLY A 65 0.53 -9.46 5.42
C GLY A 65 1.61 -8.85 6.30
N ILE A 66 1.22 -8.16 7.37
CA ILE A 66 2.16 -7.57 8.34
C ILE A 66 2.96 -8.67 9.07
N ALA A 67 2.28 -9.76 9.44
CA ALA A 67 2.90 -10.90 10.13
C ALA A 67 3.69 -11.84 9.20
N SER A 68 3.50 -11.73 7.88
CA SER A 68 4.12 -12.61 6.89
C SER A 68 5.64 -12.46 6.88
N ALA A 69 6.33 -13.60 6.98
CA ALA A 69 7.77 -13.71 6.73
C ALA A 69 8.07 -14.00 5.24
N ASP A 70 7.15 -14.68 4.56
CA ASP A 70 7.31 -15.18 3.19
C ASP A 70 6.03 -14.94 2.39
N LEU A 71 5.96 -13.83 1.65
CA LEU A 71 4.75 -13.47 0.89
C LEU A 71 4.42 -14.52 -0.18
N LEU A 72 5.42 -15.11 -0.85
CA LEU A 72 5.20 -16.00 -1.99
C LEU A 72 4.36 -17.25 -1.66
N PRO A 73 4.63 -18.01 -0.58
CA PRO A 73 3.72 -19.03 -0.07
C PRO A 73 2.31 -18.50 0.24
N ASP A 74 2.21 -17.37 0.93
CA ASP A 74 0.93 -16.79 1.35
C ASP A 74 0.00 -16.45 0.18
N LEU A 75 0.55 -16.11 -0.99
CA LEU A 75 -0.26 -15.81 -2.17
C LEU A 75 -1.15 -16.99 -2.58
N PHE A 76 -0.63 -18.22 -2.53
CA PHE A 76 -1.42 -19.38 -2.94
C PHE A 76 -2.42 -19.81 -1.86
N GLU A 77 -2.15 -19.47 -0.59
CA GLU A 77 -3.10 -19.70 0.50
C GLU A 77 -4.41 -18.91 0.31
N VAL A 78 -4.37 -17.75 -0.35
CA VAL A 78 -5.59 -17.01 -0.71
C VAL A 78 -6.53 -17.88 -1.55
N ARG A 79 -5.97 -18.65 -2.50
CA ARG A 79 -6.76 -19.59 -3.31
C ARG A 79 -7.27 -20.75 -2.45
N ALA A 80 -6.38 -21.37 -1.69
CA ALA A 80 -6.73 -22.50 -0.84
C ALA A 80 -7.88 -22.13 0.12
N ALA A 81 -7.83 -20.93 0.70
CA ALA A 81 -8.84 -20.43 1.62
C ALA A 81 -10.24 -20.34 0.99
N HIS A 82 -10.38 -19.85 -0.25
CA HIS A 82 -11.71 -19.76 -0.87
C HIS A 82 -12.22 -21.09 -1.46
N VAL A 83 -11.30 -22.00 -1.82
CA VAL A 83 -11.65 -23.37 -2.23
C VAL A 83 -12.14 -24.20 -1.04
N LEU A 84 -11.53 -23.99 0.13
CA LEU A 84 -11.90 -24.64 1.39
C LEU A 84 -12.99 -23.89 2.17
N GLU A 85 -13.61 -22.88 1.55
CA GLU A 85 -14.70 -22.07 2.13
C GLU A 85 -14.34 -21.30 3.42
N ALA A 86 -13.04 -21.16 3.72
CA ALA A 86 -12.52 -20.35 4.83
C ALA A 86 -12.48 -18.84 4.50
N LEU A 87 -12.52 -18.49 3.22
CA LEU A 87 -12.62 -17.11 2.72
C LEU A 87 -13.77 -17.04 1.71
N PRO A 88 -14.81 -16.21 1.91
CA PRO A 88 -15.87 -16.05 0.93
C PRO A 88 -15.31 -15.62 -0.43
N LYS A 89 -15.76 -16.27 -1.50
CA LYS A 89 -15.29 -15.99 -2.88
C LYS A 89 -15.49 -14.54 -3.30
N SER A 90 -16.51 -13.85 -2.77
CA SER A 90 -16.77 -12.42 -3.01
C SER A 90 -15.79 -11.47 -2.30
N ASP A 91 -14.99 -11.97 -1.36
CA ASP A 91 -14.16 -11.16 -0.46
C ASP A 91 -12.66 -11.30 -0.78
N VAL A 92 -12.31 -12.16 -1.74
CA VAL A 92 -10.94 -12.51 -2.15
C VAL A 92 -10.12 -11.27 -2.52
N SER A 93 -10.71 -10.32 -3.25
CA SER A 93 -10.05 -9.08 -3.66
C SER A 93 -9.65 -8.21 -2.46
N GLU A 94 -10.52 -8.11 -1.45
CA GLU A 94 -10.26 -7.31 -0.26
C GLU A 94 -9.20 -7.95 0.63
N PHE A 95 -9.28 -9.27 0.84
CA PHE A 95 -8.25 -10.02 1.56
C PHE A 95 -6.89 -9.91 0.88
N LEU A 96 -6.82 -10.14 -0.43
CA LEU A 96 -5.58 -10.06 -1.20
C LEU A 96 -4.99 -8.64 -1.18
N SER A 97 -5.83 -7.61 -1.26
CA SER A 97 -5.40 -6.22 -1.12
C SER A 97 -4.76 -5.95 0.24
N GLY A 98 -5.40 -6.44 1.32
CA GLY A 98 -4.86 -6.36 2.67
C GLY A 98 -3.52 -7.10 2.79
N LEU A 99 -3.44 -8.33 2.29
CA LEU A 99 -2.22 -9.15 2.34
C LEU A 99 -1.02 -8.43 1.69
N LEU A 100 -1.22 -7.92 0.48
CA LEU A 100 -0.16 -7.26 -0.28
C LEU A 100 0.26 -5.92 0.35
N ILE A 101 -0.70 -5.07 0.75
CA ILE A 101 -0.40 -3.78 1.38
C ILE A 101 0.25 -3.99 2.75
N GLY A 102 -0.24 -4.94 3.54
CA GLY A 102 0.31 -5.26 4.87
C GLY A 102 1.77 -5.71 4.77
N ASN A 103 2.07 -6.61 3.84
CA ASN A 103 3.43 -7.08 3.61
C ASN A 103 4.35 -5.96 3.09
N GLU A 104 3.90 -5.17 2.11
CA GLU A 104 4.65 -4.02 1.60
C GLU A 104 5.03 -3.06 2.73
N VAL A 105 4.04 -2.65 3.53
CA VAL A 105 4.25 -1.67 4.60
C VAL A 105 5.21 -2.22 5.65
N ALA A 106 5.06 -3.50 6.01
CA ALA A 106 5.97 -4.16 6.96
C ALA A 106 7.41 -4.20 6.45
N ASP A 107 7.62 -4.56 5.18
CA ASP A 107 8.94 -4.59 4.57
C ASP A 107 9.58 -3.20 4.48
N MET A 108 8.81 -2.20 4.02
CA MET A 108 9.35 -0.85 3.82
C MET A 108 9.62 -0.13 5.13
N VAL A 109 8.78 -0.32 6.16
CA VAL A 109 9.04 0.19 7.51
C VAL A 109 10.30 -0.44 8.09
N ARG A 110 10.46 -1.77 8.01
CA ARG A 110 11.69 -2.45 8.46
C ARG A 110 12.93 -1.93 7.74
N ARG A 111 12.83 -1.70 6.43
CA ARG A 111 13.94 -1.23 5.60
C ARG A 111 14.33 0.21 5.92
N TYR A 112 13.37 1.12 5.99
CA TYR A 112 13.64 2.55 6.14
C TYR A 112 13.82 3.00 7.59
N GLN A 113 13.33 2.20 8.54
CA GLN A 113 13.38 2.47 9.98
C GLN A 113 12.95 3.91 10.30
N PRO A 114 11.73 4.32 9.90
CA PRO A 114 11.25 5.68 10.15
C PRO A 114 11.16 5.95 11.65
N ASP A 115 11.40 7.20 12.04
CA ASP A 115 11.18 7.66 13.41
C ASP A 115 9.68 7.67 13.72
N ALA A 116 9.25 6.87 14.70
CA ALA A 116 7.84 6.77 15.10
C ALA A 116 7.27 8.10 15.65
N ALA A 117 8.12 9.03 16.09
CA ALA A 117 7.69 10.38 16.48
C ALA A 117 7.32 11.28 15.29
N GLN A 118 7.70 10.90 14.06
CA GLN A 118 7.39 11.66 12.85
C GLN A 118 6.33 10.94 12.00
N PRO A 119 5.29 11.64 11.55
CA PRO A 119 4.29 11.04 10.67
C PRO A 119 4.89 10.73 9.30
N ILE A 120 4.60 9.54 8.77
CA ILE A 120 4.86 9.20 7.37
C ILE A 120 3.86 9.95 6.49
N THR A 121 4.32 10.53 5.38
CA THR A 121 3.41 11.25 4.47
C THR A 121 2.91 10.32 3.37
N ILE A 122 1.60 10.11 3.33
CA ILE A 122 0.94 9.37 2.25
C ILE A 122 0.49 10.38 1.19
N VAL A 123 0.89 10.17 -0.06
CA VAL A 123 0.47 10.98 -1.21
C VAL A 123 -0.40 10.12 -2.12
N ALA A 124 -1.73 10.21 -1.96
CA ALA A 124 -2.68 9.41 -2.72
C ALA A 124 -4.10 10.00 -2.62
N GLY A 125 -5.00 9.48 -3.46
CA GLY A 125 -6.44 9.72 -3.30
C GLY A 125 -7.01 9.07 -2.03
N PRO A 126 -8.17 9.54 -1.52
CA PRO A 126 -8.65 9.23 -0.17
C PRO A 126 -8.80 7.74 0.15
N SER A 127 -9.33 6.95 -0.80
CA SER A 127 -9.57 5.53 -0.60
C SER A 127 -8.28 4.73 -0.40
N LEU A 128 -7.27 4.97 -1.23
CA LEU A 128 -6.00 4.26 -1.14
C LEU A 128 -5.15 4.79 0.01
N ALA A 129 -5.22 6.09 0.30
CA ALA A 129 -4.57 6.67 1.46
C ALA A 129 -5.07 6.03 2.77
N GLU A 130 -6.37 5.81 2.89
CA GLU A 130 -6.97 5.17 4.06
C GLU A 130 -6.49 3.71 4.25
N ARG A 131 -6.35 2.94 3.16
CA ARG A 131 -5.82 1.57 3.21
C ARG A 131 -4.38 1.53 3.76
N TYR A 132 -3.51 2.41 3.28
CA TYR A 132 -2.13 2.49 3.78
C TYR A 132 -2.05 3.07 5.20
N ARG A 133 -2.90 4.03 5.55
CA ARG A 133 -3.00 4.56 6.92
C ARG A 133 -3.36 3.47 7.92
N GLN A 134 -4.28 2.58 7.55
CA GLN A 134 -4.65 1.44 8.38
C GLN A 134 -3.49 0.46 8.60
N ALA A 135 -2.72 0.15 7.55
CA ALA A 135 -1.54 -0.71 7.65
C ALA A 135 -0.46 -0.08 8.55
N LEU A 136 -0.14 1.19 8.34
CA LEU A 136 0.83 1.94 9.15
C LEU A 136 0.40 2.02 10.62
N SER A 137 -0.89 2.26 10.88
CA SER A 137 -1.45 2.31 12.23
C SER A 137 -1.34 0.97 12.96
N LEU A 138 -1.55 -0.17 12.27
CA LEU A 138 -1.35 -1.50 12.86
C LEU A 138 0.11 -1.75 13.25
N MET A 139 1.05 -1.07 12.59
CA MET A 139 2.48 -1.12 12.91
C MET A 139 2.93 -0.05 13.92
N GLY A 140 2.01 0.73 14.47
CA GLY A 140 2.32 1.78 15.45
C GLY A 140 2.85 3.09 14.86
N PHE A 141 2.72 3.30 13.54
CA PHE A 141 3.13 4.54 12.88
C PHE A 141 1.93 5.45 12.64
N SER A 142 2.13 6.75 12.89
CA SER A 142 1.20 7.78 12.45
C SER A 142 1.45 8.15 10.99
N ALA A 143 0.40 8.56 10.30
CA ALA A 143 0.50 9.02 8.93
C ALA A 143 -0.33 10.29 8.71
N GLN A 144 0.20 11.20 7.91
CA GLN A 144 -0.52 12.34 7.38
C GLN A 144 -0.79 12.13 5.89
N VAL A 145 -1.96 12.56 5.43
CA VAL A 145 -2.36 12.42 4.03
C VAL A 145 -2.20 13.74 3.32
N MET A 146 -1.48 13.73 2.21
CA MET A 146 -1.44 14.80 1.22
C MET A 146 -2.23 14.35 0.00
N ASP A 147 -3.15 15.19 -0.44
CA ASP A 147 -3.91 14.94 -1.66
C ASP A 147 -2.99 14.88 -2.87
N GLY A 148 -3.13 13.83 -3.68
CA GLY A 148 -2.24 13.56 -4.81
C GLY A 148 -2.33 14.62 -5.90
N ASP A 149 -3.53 15.12 -6.20
CA ASP A 149 -3.75 16.11 -7.24
C ASP A 149 -3.21 17.48 -6.80
N ALA A 150 -3.44 17.85 -5.54
CA ALA A 150 -2.87 19.06 -4.96
C ALA A 150 -1.33 19.01 -4.95
N ALA A 151 -0.74 17.87 -4.57
CA ALA A 151 0.71 17.68 -4.60
C ALA A 151 1.29 17.83 -6.02
N PHE A 152 0.62 17.22 -7.01
CA PHE A 152 0.99 17.34 -8.42
C PHE A 152 0.96 18.80 -8.90
N GLN A 153 -0.14 19.51 -8.64
CA GLN A 153 -0.27 20.92 -9.03
C GLN A 153 0.78 21.81 -8.37
N ALA A 154 1.04 21.60 -7.07
CA ALA A 154 2.05 22.37 -6.34
C ALA A 154 3.46 22.13 -6.89
N GLY A 155 3.81 20.88 -7.22
CA GLY A 155 5.11 20.53 -7.80
C GLY A 155 5.31 21.11 -9.20
N ILE A 156 4.32 21.02 -10.08
CA ILE A 156 4.42 21.64 -11.42
C ILE A 156 4.53 23.17 -11.31
N ARG A 157 3.79 23.78 -10.38
CA ARG A 157 3.83 25.22 -10.17
C ARG A 157 5.21 25.70 -9.69
N SER A 158 5.87 24.96 -8.80
CA SER A 158 7.22 25.34 -8.33
C SER A 158 8.25 25.29 -9.45
N ILE A 159 8.17 24.29 -10.34
CA ILE A 159 9.03 24.21 -11.53
C ILE A 159 8.75 25.37 -12.48
N ALA A 160 7.48 25.67 -12.75
CA ALA A 160 7.11 26.80 -13.62
C ALA A 160 7.63 28.13 -13.08
N TYR A 161 7.53 28.36 -11.76
CA TYR A 161 8.11 29.55 -11.13
C TYR A 161 9.63 29.60 -11.24
N ALA A 162 10.32 28.47 -11.08
CA ALA A 162 11.77 28.40 -11.23
C ALA A 162 12.27 28.58 -12.68
N VAL A 163 11.42 28.30 -13.67
CA VAL A 163 11.74 28.53 -15.10
C VAL A 163 11.46 29.99 -15.50
N ALA A 164 10.50 30.65 -14.85
CA ALA A 164 10.11 32.02 -15.15
C ALA A 164 10.99 33.10 -14.46
N ASN A 165 11.86 32.69 -13.54
CA ASN A 165 12.79 33.56 -12.80
C ASN A 165 14.23 33.04 -12.96
#